data_AF-A0A6J5WMZ5-F1
#
_entry.id   AF-A0A6J5WMZ5-F1
#
_cell.length_a   1.000
_cell.length_b   1.000
_cell.length_c   1.000
_cell.angle_alpha   90.00
_cell.angle_beta   90.00
_cell.angle_gamma   90.00
#
_symmetry.space_group_name_H-M   'P 1'
#
loop_
_entity.id
_entity.type
_entity.pdbx_description
1 polymer ?
#
loop_
_entity_poly.entity_id
_entity_poly.type
_entity_poly.pdbx_seq_one_letter_code
_entity_poly.pdbx_strand_id
1 'polypeptide(L)'
;MASLRNLKIKTGTCKRIVKELHSYEKEVEREAAKTADMKEKGADPYDLKQQENVLAESRMMLPDCQKRLEASLADLKGILAELEDELNQKEGPEIEEARTIIGEVDKLFQTTEA
;
A
#
# COMPACT_ATOMS: atom_id res chain seq x y z
N MET A 1 19.76 -4.46 17.52
CA MET A 1 20.87 -3.90 16.72
C MET A 1 20.36 -3.68 15.32
N ALA A 2 20.28 -2.42 14.91
CA ALA A 2 20.01 -2.07 13.54
C ALA A 2 21.13 -2.62 12.65
N SER A 3 20.80 -3.04 11.43
CA SER A 3 21.80 -3.51 10.48
C SER A 3 21.29 -3.27 9.06
N LEU A 4 22.21 -3.09 8.11
CA LEU A 4 21.86 -2.97 6.69
C LEU A 4 21.05 -4.17 6.20
N ARG A 5 21.30 -5.37 6.75
CA ARG A 5 20.49 -6.57 6.47
C ARG A 5 19.05 -6.41 6.95
N ASN A 6 18.83 -5.91 8.17
CA ASN A 6 17.49 -5.68 8.71
C ASN A 6 16.76 -4.58 7.92
N LEU A 7 17.45 -3.49 7.59
CA LEU A 7 16.92 -2.42 6.75
C LEU A 7 16.43 -2.97 5.41
N LYS A 8 17.25 -3.75 4.71
CA LYS A 8 16.88 -4.39 3.44
C LYS A 8 15.65 -5.30 3.55
N ILE A 9 15.51 -6.05 4.64
CA ILE A 9 14.33 -6.91 4.89
C ILE A 9 13.07 -6.07 5.07
N LYS A 10 13.15 -4.99 5.87
CA LYS A 10 12.01 -4.10 6.11
C LYS A 10 11.63 -3.33 4.84
N THR A 11 12.60 -2.85 4.07
CA THR A 11 12.37 -2.25 2.74
C THR A 11 11.63 -3.23 1.82
N GLY A 12 12.11 -4.49 1.74
CA GLY A 12 11.46 -5.52 0.93
C GLY A 12 10.03 -5.86 1.38
N THR A 13 9.78 -5.82 2.69
CA THR A 13 8.43 -6.02 3.25
C THR A 13 7.49 -4.89 2.86
N CYS A 14 7.94 -3.64 3.02
CA CYS A 14 7.17 -2.46 2.62
C CYS A 14 6.84 -2.49 1.12
N LYS A 15 7.83 -2.79 0.26
CA LYS A 15 7.62 -2.97 -1.20
C LYS A 15 6.56 -4.02 -1.54
N ARG A 16 6.53 -5.14 -0.81
CA ARG A 16 5.53 -6.20 -1.04
C ARG A 16 4.13 -5.70 -0.69
N ILE A 17 3.97 -5.04 0.45
CA ILE A 17 2.66 -4.54 0.87
C ILE A 17 2.16 -3.45 -0.07
N VAL A 18 3.05 -2.60 -0.61
CA VAL A 18 2.67 -1.63 -1.67
C VAL A 18 2.11 -2.33 -2.91
N LYS A 19 2.72 -3.44 -3.34
CA LYS A 19 2.20 -4.22 -4.47
C LYS A 19 0.85 -4.89 -4.15
N GLU A 20 0.67 -5.36 -2.92
CA GLU A 20 -0.62 -5.90 -2.45
C GLU A 20 -1.71 -4.81 -2.50
N LEU A 21 -1.42 -3.61 -1.97
CA LEU A 21 -2.35 -2.47 -1.98
C LEU A 21 -2.79 -2.12 -3.41
N HIS A 22 -1.83 -1.92 -4.32
CA HIS A 22 -2.13 -1.65 -5.73
C HIS A 22 -2.95 -2.76 -6.40
N SER A 23 -2.77 -4.02 -6.00
CA SER A 23 -3.57 -5.13 -6.53
C SER A 23 -5.02 -5.02 -6.08
N TYR A 24 -5.25 -4.68 -4.81
CA TYR A 24 -6.60 -4.47 -4.28
C TYR A 24 -7.26 -3.21 -4.85
N GLU A 25 -6.51 -2.14 -5.07
CA GLU A 25 -7.04 -0.93 -5.72
C GLU A 25 -7.50 -1.20 -7.15
N LYS A 26 -6.71 -1.97 -7.93
CA LYS A 26 -7.10 -2.41 -9.27
C LYS A 26 -8.34 -3.30 -9.28
N GLU A 27 -8.49 -4.14 -8.26
CA GLU A 27 -9.70 -4.94 -8.08
C GLU A 27 -10.92 -4.02 -7.89
N VAL A 28 -10.82 -3.06 -6.97
CA VAL A 28 -11.88 -2.10 -6.70
C VAL A 28 -12.21 -1.27 -7.94
N GLU A 29 -11.21 -0.81 -8.69
CA GLU A 29 -11.41 -0.07 -9.95
C GLU A 29 -12.19 -0.91 -10.97
N ARG A 30 -11.80 -2.17 -11.17
CA ARG A 30 -12.47 -3.08 -12.11
C ARG A 30 -13.92 -3.35 -11.71
N GLU A 31 -14.15 -3.69 -10.44
CA GLU A 31 -15.51 -3.98 -9.97
C GLU A 31 -16.38 -2.72 -9.94
N ALA A 32 -15.80 -1.54 -9.71
CA ALA A 32 -16.50 -0.26 -9.81
C ALA A 32 -16.90 0.04 -11.26
N ALA A 33 -15.98 -0.13 -12.21
CA ALA A 33 -16.25 0.06 -13.64
C ALA A 33 -17.36 -0.90 -14.12
N LYS A 34 -17.30 -2.17 -13.72
CA LYS A 34 -18.33 -3.17 -14.03
C LYS A 34 -19.69 -2.80 -13.43
N THR A 35 -19.72 -2.34 -12.18
CA THR A 35 -20.96 -1.88 -11.52
C THR A 35 -21.57 -0.69 -12.27
N ALA A 36 -20.74 0.28 -12.68
CA ALA A 36 -21.18 1.45 -13.43
C ALA A 36 -21.76 1.07 -14.81
N ASP A 37 -21.08 0.18 -15.53
CA ASP A 37 -21.53 -0.35 -16.83
C ASP A 37 -22.85 -1.13 -16.71
N MET A 38 -23.01 -1.96 -15.68
CA MET A 38 -24.28 -2.66 -15.41
C MET A 38 -25.42 -1.68 -15.14
N LYS A 39 -25.15 -0.61 -14.40
CA LYS A 39 -26.14 0.44 -14.12
C LYS A 39 -26.53 1.21 -15.38
N GLU A 40 -25.55 1.54 -16.23
CA GLU A 40 -25.80 2.24 -17.51
C GLU A 40 -26.62 1.38 -18.48
N LYS A 41 -26.34 0.08 -18.54
CA LYS A 41 -27.07 -0.88 -19.37
C LYS A 41 -28.44 -1.27 -18.84
N GLY A 42 -28.84 -0.74 -17.67
CA GLY A 42 -30.12 -1.05 -17.05
C GLY A 42 -30.24 -2.52 -16.64
N ALA A 43 -29.17 -3.10 -16.09
CA ALA A 43 -29.18 -4.46 -15.56
C ALA A 43 -30.32 -4.65 -14.53
N ASP A 44 -30.78 -5.89 -14.41
CA ASP A 44 -31.82 -6.26 -13.43
C ASP A 44 -31.39 -5.86 -12.00
N PRO A 45 -32.31 -5.38 -11.15
CA PRO A 45 -31.97 -4.95 -9.79
C PRO A 45 -31.29 -6.01 -8.93
N TYR A 46 -31.61 -7.31 -9.12
CA TYR A 46 -30.97 -8.39 -8.38
C TYR A 46 -29.50 -8.55 -8.79
N ASP A 47 -29.24 -8.56 -10.09
CA ASP A 47 -27.89 -8.67 -10.65
C ASP A 47 -27.02 -7.45 -10.28
N LEU A 48 -27.59 -6.24 -10.36
CA LEU A 48 -26.91 -5.03 -9.93
C LEU A 48 -26.59 -5.09 -8.43
N LYS A 49 -27.52 -5.56 -7.60
CA LYS A 49 -27.29 -5.68 -6.16
C LYS A 49 -26.19 -6.68 -5.83
N GLN A 50 -26.14 -7.79 -6.57
CA GLN A 50 -25.06 -8.77 -6.41
C GLN A 50 -23.71 -8.15 -6.76
N GLN A 51 -23.61 -7.40 -7.86
CA GLN A 51 -22.37 -6.75 -8.26
C GLN A 51 -21.95 -5.64 -7.26
N GLU A 52 -22.89 -4.90 -6.69
CA GLU A 52 -22.61 -3.94 -5.60
C GLU A 52 -22.01 -4.62 -4.37
N ASN A 53 -22.46 -5.83 -4.02
CA ASN A 53 -21.90 -6.59 -2.90
C ASN A 53 -20.46 -7.02 -3.20
N VAL A 54 -20.18 -7.47 -4.43
CA VAL A 54 -18.80 -7.81 -4.88
C VAL A 54 -17.90 -6.57 -4.75
N LEU A 55 -18.34 -5.41 -5.24
CA LEU A 55 -17.58 -4.17 -5.09
C LEU A 55 -17.34 -3.80 -3.61
N ALA A 56 -18.34 -3.99 -2.75
CA ALA A 56 -18.20 -3.73 -1.33
C ALA A 56 -17.17 -4.66 -0.67
N GLU A 57 -17.20 -5.96 -1.00
CA GLU A 57 -16.22 -6.95 -0.52
C GLU A 57 -14.79 -6.61 -0.98
N SER A 58 -14.61 -6.21 -2.26
CA SER A 58 -13.31 -5.76 -2.76
C SER A 58 -12.80 -4.54 -1.98
N ARG A 59 -13.67 -3.58 -1.67
CA ARG A 59 -13.31 -2.38 -0.88
C ARG A 59 -12.94 -2.71 0.55
N MET A 60 -13.57 -3.72 1.16
CA MET A 60 -13.30 -4.13 2.54
C MET A 60 -11.88 -4.67 2.75
N MET A 61 -11.16 -5.03 1.67
CA MET A 61 -9.77 -5.50 1.74
C MET A 61 -8.75 -4.37 1.90
N LEU A 62 -9.08 -3.14 1.50
CA LEU A 62 -8.15 -2.01 1.49
C LEU A 62 -7.71 -1.55 2.89
N PRO A 63 -8.62 -1.39 3.89
CA PRO A 63 -8.24 -0.80 5.17
C PRO A 63 -7.19 -1.61 5.95
N ASP A 64 -7.30 -2.95 5.95
CA ASP A 64 -6.29 -3.79 6.61
C ASP A 64 -4.93 -3.70 5.90
N CYS A 65 -4.93 -3.68 4.56
CA CYS A 65 -3.71 -3.55 3.79
C CYS A 65 -3.01 -2.21 4.04
N GLN A 66 -3.77 -1.10 4.07
CA GLN A 66 -3.27 0.22 4.42
C GLN A 66 -2.68 0.24 5.84
N LYS A 67 -3.38 -0.30 6.83
CA LYS A 67 -2.87 -0.39 8.21
C LYS A 67 -1.57 -1.20 8.31
N ARG A 68 -1.48 -2.33 7.58
CA ARG A 68 -0.24 -3.12 7.50
C ARG A 68 0.89 -2.34 6.83
N LEU A 69 0.57 -1.52 5.82
CA LEU A 69 1.55 -0.67 5.14
C LEU A 69 2.06 0.45 6.06
N GLU A 70 1.18 1.12 6.80
CA GLU A 70 1.54 2.14 7.81
C GLU A 70 2.47 1.56 8.88
N ALA A 71 2.12 0.38 9.42
CA ALA A 71 2.95 -0.29 10.41
C ALA A 71 4.33 -0.65 9.83
N SER A 72 4.38 -1.21 8.62
CA SER A 72 5.64 -1.53 7.94
C SER A 72 6.48 -0.29 7.62
N LEU A 73 5.84 0.84 7.33
CA LEU A 73 6.50 2.12 7.06
C LEU A 73 7.12 2.69 8.34
N ALA A 74 6.38 2.69 9.44
CA ALA A 74 6.86 3.13 10.74
C ALA A 74 8.09 2.32 11.18
N ASP A 75 8.01 0.99 11.03
CA ASP A 75 9.11 0.06 11.28
C ASP A 75 10.35 0.35 10.43
N LEU A 76 10.15 0.67 9.14
CA LEU A 76 11.23 0.99 8.21
C LEU A 76 11.89 2.33 8.57
N LYS A 77 11.09 3.36 8.86
CA LYS A 77 11.56 4.67 9.32
C LYS A 77 12.37 4.57 10.60
N GLY A 78 11.91 3.77 11.56
CA GLY A 78 12.62 3.53 12.83
C GLY A 78 14.01 2.93 12.63
N ILE A 79 14.11 1.84 11.87
CA ILE A 79 15.42 1.20 11.60
C ILE A 79 16.34 2.11 10.76
N LEU A 80 15.79 2.89 9.84
CA LEU A 80 16.58 3.85 9.08
C LEU A 80 17.19 4.91 9.99
N ALA A 81 16.39 5.50 10.88
CA ALA A 81 16.85 6.51 11.84
C ALA A 81 17.95 5.96 12.76
N GLU A 82 17.77 4.76 13.33
CA GLU A 82 18.79 4.09 14.15
C GLU A 82 20.12 3.91 13.39
N LEU A 83 20.06 3.52 12.11
CA LEU A 83 21.26 3.35 11.28
C LEU A 83 21.92 4.68 10.90
N GLU A 84 21.13 5.71 10.61
CA GLU A 84 21.68 7.03 10.27
C GLU A 84 22.42 7.66 11.45
N ASP A 85 21.92 7.45 12.68
CA ASP A 85 22.57 7.85 13.92
C ASP A 85 23.88 7.07 14.18
N GLU A 86 23.88 5.74 14.00
CA GLU A 86 25.06 4.89 14.21
C GLU A 86 26.16 5.10 13.15
N LEU A 87 25.77 5.37 11.90
CA LEU A 87 26.68 5.43 10.75
C LEU A 87 27.12 6.85 10.38
N ASN A 88 26.74 7.88 11.15
CA ASN A 88 26.94 9.30 10.80
C ASN A 88 26.44 9.62 9.38
N GLN A 89 25.22 9.19 9.05
CA GLN A 89 24.57 9.45 7.75
C GLN A 89 25.35 8.95 6.51
N LYS A 90 26.16 7.89 6.63
CA LYS A 90 26.82 7.29 5.47
C LYS A 90 25.82 6.84 4.40
N GLU A 91 26.14 7.13 3.15
CA GLU A 91 25.38 6.69 1.99
C GLU A 91 25.64 5.21 1.69
N GLY A 92 24.64 4.56 1.08
CA GLY A 92 24.70 3.17 0.66
C GLY A 92 23.43 2.76 -0.06
N PRO A 93 23.51 1.75 -0.93
CA PRO A 93 22.37 1.36 -1.77
C PRO A 93 21.16 0.92 -0.95
N GLU A 94 21.34 0.28 0.20
CA GLU A 94 20.24 -0.11 1.09
C GLU A 94 19.53 1.10 1.72
N ILE A 95 20.27 2.17 2.04
CA ILE A 95 19.74 3.40 2.64
C ILE A 95 18.98 4.22 1.61
N GLU A 96 19.53 4.37 0.40
CA GLU A 96 18.87 5.05 -0.72
C GLU A 96 17.57 4.35 -1.13
N GLU A 97 17.60 3.02 -1.21
CA GLU A 97 16.42 2.21 -1.53
C GLU A 97 15.34 2.35 -0.44
N ALA A 98 15.73 2.34 0.84
CA ALA A 98 14.80 2.57 1.94
C ALA A 98 14.16 3.98 1.87
N ARG A 99 14.96 5.02 1.66
CA ARG A 99 14.48 6.41 1.51
C ARG A 99 13.53 6.56 0.33
N THR A 100 13.85 5.94 -0.80
CA THR A 100 12.99 5.94 -1.99
C THR A 100 11.62 5.35 -1.68
N ILE A 101 11.59 4.17 -1.06
CA ILE A 101 10.33 3.49 -0.70
C ILE A 101 9.55 4.25 0.35
N ILE A 102 10.20 4.84 1.35
CA ILE A 102 9.55 5.73 2.31
C ILE A 102 8.86 6.88 1.56
N GLY A 103 9.57 7.55 0.66
CA GLY A 103 9.03 8.67 -0.11
C GLY A 103 7.89 8.29 -1.05
N GLU A 104 7.92 7.09 -1.65
CA GLU A 104 6.80 6.55 -2.44
C GLU A 104 5.56 6.31 -1.57
N VAL A 105 5.74 5.66 -0.43
CA VAL A 105 4.64 5.29 0.47
C VAL A 105 4.03 6.51 1.16
N ASP A 106 4.85 7.49 1.58
CA ASP A 106 4.35 8.75 2.15
C ASP A 106 3.45 9.50 1.17
N LYS A 107 3.78 9.50 -0.13
CA LYS A 107 2.93 10.11 -1.17
C LYS A 107 1.59 9.39 -1.34
N LEU A 108 1.56 8.06 -1.20
CA LEU A 108 0.31 7.29 -1.26
C LEU A 108 -0.65 7.70 -0.13
N PHE A 109 -0.15 7.84 1.09
CA PHE A 109 -0.98 8.28 2.23
C PHE A 109 -1.41 9.75 2.12
N GLN A 110 -0.55 10.65 1.63
CA GLN A 110 -0.94 12.04 1.36
C GLN A 110 -2.05 12.17 0.31
N THR A 111 -2.07 11.29 -0.68
CA THR A 111 -3.12 11.27 -1.72
C THR A 111 -4.44 10.69 -1.19
N THR A 112 -4.41 9.95 -0.08
CA THR A 112 -5.59 9.30 0.51
C THR A 112 -6.32 10.21 1.51
N GLU A 113 -5.63 11.18 2.12
CA GLU A 113 -6.21 12.16 3.06
C GLU A 113 -6.71 13.47 2.41
N ALA A 114 -6.51 13.65 1.10
CA ALA A 114 -6.93 14.83 0.33
C ALA A 114 -8.22 14.59 -0.46
#